data_AF-A0A2N8EKT1-F1
#
_entry.id   AF-A0A2N8EKT1-F1
#
_cell.length_a   1.000
_cell.length_b   1.000
_cell.length_c   1.000
_cell.angle_alpha   90.00
_cell.angle_beta   90.00
_cell.angle_gamma   90.00
#
_symmetry.space_group_name_H-M   'P 1'
#
loop_
_entity.id
_entity.type
_entity.pdbx_description
1 polymer ?
#
loop_
_entity_poly.entity_id
_entity_poly.type
_entity_poly.pdbx_seq_one_letter_code
_entity_poly.pdbx_strand_id
1 'polypeptide(L)' 'NTLPEQFAVTVVDDNGTTATGSLDVNIVDDLPKGVYDSNASTASETLLTLNGNVLSNDVQGADRVTIGENAG' A
#
# COMPACT_ATOMS: atom_id res chain seq x y z
N ASN A 1 -6.14 9.22 -2.30
CA ASN A 1 -7.44 9.08 -2.99
C ASN A 1 -8.39 8.48 -1.95
N THR A 2 -9.46 9.16 -1.54
CA THR A 2 -10.32 8.67 -0.45
C THR A 2 -11.76 8.54 -0.91
N LEU A 3 -12.34 7.35 -0.78
CA LEU A 3 -13.74 7.07 -1.08
C LEU A 3 -14.50 6.81 0.24
N PRO A 4 -15.44 7.68 0.63
CA PRO A 4 -16.27 7.47 1.81
C PRO A 4 -17.54 6.68 1.45
N GLU A 5 -17.76 5.56 2.14
CA GLU A 5 -18.97 4.75 2.09
C GLU A 5 -19.73 4.80 3.42
N GLN A 6 -21.05 4.91 3.36
CA GLN A 6 -21.93 4.85 4.53
C GLN A 6 -22.93 3.72 4.39
N PHE A 7 -22.99 2.86 5.41
CA PHE A 7 -23.95 1.78 5.50
C PHE A 7 -24.95 2.08 6.63
N ALA A 8 -26.24 2.11 6.30
CA ALA A 8 -27.27 2.09 7.32
C ALA A 8 -27.29 0.71 7.98
N VAL A 9 -27.12 0.67 9.30
CA VAL A 9 -27.11 -0.56 10.10
C VAL A 9 -28.35 -0.60 10.97
N THR A 10 -28.97 -1.78 11.06
CA THR A 10 -30.02 -2.08 12.02
C THR A 10 -29.51 -3.15 12.98
N VAL A 11 -29.57 -2.86 14.28
CA VAL A 11 -29.32 -3.85 15.34
C VAL A 11 -30.64 -4.36 15.88
N VAL A 12 -30.69 -5.65 16.23
CA VAL A 12 -31.87 -6.32 16.78
C VAL A 12 -31.42 -7.06 18.04
N ASP A 13 -32.09 -6.83 19.18
CA ASP A 13 -31.84 -7.60 20.39
C ASP A 13 -32.64 -8.93 20.40
N ASP A 14 -32.41 -9.76 21.42
CA ASP A 14 -33.04 -11.07 21.58
C ASP A 14 -34.55 -11.04 21.83
N ASN A 15 -35.08 -9.88 22.24
CA ASN A 15 -36.52 -9.67 22.42
C ASN A 15 -37.17 -8.96 21.21
N GLY A 16 -36.41 -8.66 20.15
CA GLY A 16 -36.90 -8.09 18.89
C GLY A 16 -36.93 -6.56 18.85
N THR A 17 -36.39 -5.88 19.87
CA THR A 17 -36.22 -4.42 19.83
C THR A 17 -35.16 -4.06 18.80
N THR A 18 -35.40 -2.99 18.03
CA THR A 18 -34.49 -2.52 16.99
C THR A 18 -33.96 -1.12 17.25
N ALA A 19 -32.74 -0.87 16.79
CA ALA A 19 -32.16 0.47 16.70
C ALA A 19 -31.39 0.61 15.38
N THR A 20 -31.25 1.84 14.90
CA THR A 20 -30.52 2.14 13.66
C THR A 20 -29.30 3.03 13.92
N GLY A 21 -28.30 2.91 13.05
CA GLY A 21 -27.10 3.74 13.06
C GLY A 21 -26.40 3.75 11.70
N SER A 22 -25.31 4.50 11.60
CA SER A 22 -24.42 4.47 10.42
C SER A 22 -23.14 3.71 10.77
N LEU A 23 -22.64 2.93 9.82
CA LEU A 23 -21.26 2.47 9.78
C LEU A 23 -20.55 3.24 8.66
N ASP A 24 -19.67 4.15 9.06
CA ASP A 24 -18.89 4.97 8.14
C ASP A 24 -17.57 4.25 7.83
N VAL A 25 -17.33 3.97 6.55
CA VAL A 25 -16.12 3.32 6.05
C VAL A 25 -15.38 4.30 5.15
N ASN A 26 -14.10 4.51 5.43
CA ASN A 26 -13.24 5.34 4.58
C ASN A 26 -12.19 4.45 3.94
N ILE A 27 -12.24 4.31 2.61
CA ILE A 27 -11.21 3.62 1.85
C ILE A 27 -10.16 4.65 1.46
N VAL A 28 -8.97 4.51 2.04
CA VAL A 28 -7.81 5.34 1.73
C VAL A 28 -6.91 4.59 0.77
N ASP A 29 -6.91 5.03 -0.48
CA ASP A 29 -6.00 4.57 -1.52
C ASP A 29 -4.78 5.50 -1.55
N ASP A 30 -3.61 4.94 -1.29
CA ASP A 30 -2.33 5.61 -1.45
C ASP A 30 -1.78 5.36 -2.86
N LEU A 31 -0.71 6.07 -3.23
CA LEU A 31 -0.04 5.87 -4.52
C LEU A 31 1.37 5.35 -4.23
N PRO A 32 1.86 4.35 -5.00
CA PRO A 32 3.27 4.06 -4.98
C PRO A 32 4.05 5.27 -5.48
N LYS A 33 5.20 5.53 -4.87
CA LYS A 33 6.10 6.62 -5.26
C LYS A 33 7.50 6.07 -5.50
N GLY A 34 7.88 6.06 -6.77
CA GLY A 34 9.24 5.80 -7.20
C GLY A 34 10.17 6.99 -6.92
N VAL A 35 11.38 6.70 -6.50
CA VAL A 35 12.49 7.64 -6.37
C VAL A 35 13.60 7.19 -7.31
N TYR A 36 14.22 8.13 -8.02
CA TYR A 36 15.27 7.76 -8.96
C TYR A 36 16.43 7.05 -8.27
N ASP A 37 16.80 5.91 -8.84
CA ASP A 37 17.96 5.16 -8.44
C ASP A 37 19.25 5.75 -9.00
N SER A 38 20.33 5.50 -8.30
CA SER A 38 21.67 5.73 -8.81
C SER A 38 22.57 4.57 -8.41
N ASN A 39 23.52 4.26 -9.28
CA ASN A 39 24.61 3.37 -8.91
C ASN A 39 25.78 4.19 -8.37
N ALA A 40 26.48 3.65 -7.37
CA ALA A 40 27.64 4.31 -6.78
C ALA A 40 28.81 4.47 -7.78
N SER A 41 28.84 3.68 -8.85
CA SER A 41 29.83 3.79 -9.92
C SER A 41 29.18 3.97 -11.30
N THR A 42 29.90 4.66 -12.18
CA THR A 42 29.55 4.80 -13.59
C THR A 42 29.91 3.53 -14.35
N ALA A 43 29.07 3.13 -15.31
CA ALA A 43 29.36 2.00 -16.19
C ALA A 43 30.58 2.26 -17.10
N SER A 44 31.34 1.20 -17.37
CA SER A 44 32.56 1.23 -18.20
C SER A 44 32.79 -0.14 -18.86
N GLU A 45 33.53 -0.19 -19.98
CA GLU A 45 33.95 -1.46 -20.61
C GLU A 45 34.78 -2.36 -19.68
N THR A 46 35.40 -1.76 -18.65
CA THR A 46 36.15 -2.49 -17.61
C THR A 46 35.32 -2.87 -16.39
N LEU A 47 34.09 -2.35 -16.27
CA LEU A 47 33.16 -2.62 -15.18
C LEU A 47 31.88 -3.23 -15.75
N LEU A 48 31.93 -4.54 -15.97
CA LEU A 48 30.89 -5.30 -16.68
C LEU A 48 29.63 -5.58 -15.83
N THR A 49 29.65 -5.23 -14.54
CA THR A 49 28.51 -5.49 -13.64
C THR A 49 28.39 -4.36 -12.62
N LEU A 50 27.16 -3.87 -12.45
CA LEU A 50 26.78 -2.94 -11.40
C LEU A 50 25.69 -3.63 -10.56
N ASN A 51 25.84 -3.62 -9.25
CA ASN A 51 24.91 -4.25 -8.31
C ASN A 51 24.06 -3.18 -7.62
N GLY A 52 22.80 -3.51 -7.35
CA GLY A 52 21.87 -2.63 -6.64
C GLY A 52 20.47 -3.23 -6.58
N ASN A 53 19.55 -2.52 -5.91
CA ASN A 53 18.12 -2.80 -5.96
C ASN A 53 17.37 -1.51 -6.32
N VAL A 54 16.16 -1.66 -6.85
CA VAL A 54 15.29 -0.55 -7.30
C VAL A 54 14.13 -0.29 -6.32
N LEU A 55 14.21 -0.85 -5.11
CA LEU A 55 13.07 -0.89 -4.18
C LEU A 55 13.33 -0.15 -2.87
N SER A 56 14.59 0.00 -2.47
CA SER A 56 14.97 0.45 -1.13
C SER A 56 14.70 1.94 -0.88
N ASN A 57 14.68 2.77 -1.93
CA ASN A 57 14.38 4.21 -1.88
C ASN A 57 12.93 4.52 -2.26
N ASP A 58 12.14 3.52 -2.67
CA ASP A 58 10.77 3.68 -3.10
C ASP A 58 9.78 3.57 -1.93
N VAL A 59 8.67 4.30 -2.03
CA VAL A 59 7.50 4.08 -1.16
C VAL A 59 6.54 3.19 -1.93
N GLN A 60 6.42 1.95 -1.47
CA GLN A 60 5.43 1.01 -2.01
C GLN A 60 4.04 1.35 -1.44
N GLY A 61 2.98 1.16 -2.25
CA GLY A 61 1.60 1.48 -1.87
C GLY A 61 0.97 0.53 -0.85
N ALA A 62 -0.35 0.61 -0.70
CA ALA A 62 -1.13 -0.06 0.33
C ALA A 62 -1.37 -1.56 0.07
N ASP A 63 -1.36 -1.99 -1.19
CA ASP A 63 -1.66 -3.39 -1.59
C ASP A 63 -0.42 -4.31 -1.55
N ARG A 64 0.50 -4.09 -0.60
CA ARG A 64 1.72 -4.89 -0.52
C ARG A 64 1.48 -6.25 0.11
N VAL A 65 2.03 -7.26 -0.54
CA VAL A 65 2.54 -8.45 0.17
C VAL A 65 3.83 -8.04 0.87
N THR A 66 4.02 -8.40 2.14
CA THR A 66 5.28 -8.14 2.86
C THR A 66 6.41 -8.96 2.23
N ILE A 67 7.04 -8.45 1.19
CA ILE A 67 8.23 -9.03 0.57
C ILE A 67 9.43 -8.11 0.81
N GLY A 68 10.46 -8.69 1.45
CA GLY A 68 11.78 -8.07 1.62
C GLY A 68 12.67 -8.30 0.39
N GLU A 69 13.87 -7.74 0.42
CA GLU A 69 14.87 -7.69 -0.67
C GLU A 69 15.37 -9.06 -1.19
N ASN A 70 14.78 -10.18 -0.76
CA ASN A 70 15.13 -11.55 -1.15
C ASN A 70 13.94 -12.38 -1.66
N ALA A 71 12.84 -11.76 -2.09
CA ALA A 71 11.74 -12.46 -2.73
C ALA A 71 11.90 -12.43 -4.25
N GLY A 72 12.78 -13.29 -4.79
CA GLY A 72 12.93 -13.54 -6.23
C GLY A 72 14.37 -13.45 -6.71
#